data_AF-A0A9D1X564-F1
#
_entry.id   AF-A0A9D1X564-F1
#
_cell.length_a   1.000
_cell.length_b   1.000
_cell.length_c   1.000
_cell.angle_alpha   90.00
_cell.angle_beta   90.00
_cell.angle_gamma   90.00
#
_symmetry.space_group_name_H-M   'P 1'
#
loop_
_entity.id
_entity.type
_entity.pdbx_description
1 polymer ?
#
loop_
_entity_poly.entity_id
_entity_poly.type
_entity_poly.pdbx_seq_one_letter_code
_entity_poly.pdbx_strand_id
1 'polypeptide(L)'
;NGHMPVKTVQGESPVKCGGKVMIIDGGFSRAYRRTTGIAGYTLIYNSYGLRLVSHNTFTSTEDVIENEVDVHSDTVITERVTHRQRVRDTEDGRKMQEKIRDLEQLLHAYRSGQILEQV
;
A
#
# COMPACT_ATOMS: atom_id res chain seq x y z
N ASN A 1 -4.19 13.19 -3.48
CA ASN A 1 -4.47 12.15 -2.46
C ASN A 1 -5.84 12.36 -1.86
N GLY A 2 -6.91 12.23 -2.65
CA GLY A 2 -8.24 12.51 -2.15
C GLY A 2 -9.25 11.76 -2.98
N HIS A 3 -10.00 10.86 -2.36
CA HIS A 3 -11.33 10.53 -2.84
C HIS A 3 -12.24 9.86 -1.81
N MET A 4 -12.45 10.48 -0.66
CA MET A 4 -13.45 9.99 0.29
C MET A 4 -14.86 10.15 -0.31
N PRO A 5 -15.74 9.14 -0.33
CA PRO A 5 -17.10 9.36 -0.78
C PRO A 5 -17.99 9.77 0.39
N VAL A 6 -18.14 11.09 0.54
CA VAL A 6 -19.31 11.95 0.87
C VAL A 6 -20.36 11.52 1.92
N LYS A 7 -20.30 10.35 2.57
CA LYS A 7 -21.18 10.02 3.71
C LYS A 7 -20.40 9.35 4.85
N THR A 8 -19.58 10.15 5.53
CA THR A 8 -19.18 9.88 6.92
C THR A 8 -20.42 9.91 7.81
N VAL A 9 -20.53 8.98 8.77
CA VAL A 9 -21.46 9.13 9.90
C VAL A 9 -21.13 10.47 10.57
N GLN A 10 -22.15 11.28 10.87
CA GLN A 10 -21.96 12.64 11.38
C GLN A 10 -21.08 12.58 12.65
N GLY A 11 -19.86 13.13 12.58
CA GLY A 11 -18.88 13.14 13.67
C GLY A 11 -17.65 12.24 13.50
N GLU A 12 -17.55 11.43 12.44
CA GLU A 12 -16.37 10.58 12.23
C GLU A 12 -15.27 11.27 11.40
N SER A 13 -14.03 11.29 11.93
CA SER A 13 -12.85 11.75 11.18
C SER A 13 -12.35 10.67 10.21
N PRO A 14 -12.12 11.00 8.91
CA PRO A 14 -11.55 10.10 7.91
C PRO A 14 -10.04 9.87 8.10
N VAL A 15 -9.41 10.68 8.94
CA VAL A 15 -7.99 10.59 9.29
C VAL A 15 -7.85 9.77 10.57
N LYS A 16 -7.21 8.60 10.44
CA LYS A 16 -6.99 7.63 11.52
C LYS A 16 -5.49 7.46 11.81
N CYS A 17 -5.16 6.67 12.82
CA CYS A 17 -3.79 6.29 13.17
C CYS A 17 -2.84 7.50 13.34
N GLY A 18 -3.32 8.57 13.97
CA GLY A 18 -2.52 9.77 14.24
C GLY A 18 -2.07 10.52 12.99
N GLY A 19 -2.88 10.55 11.93
CA GLY A 19 -2.55 11.27 10.69
C GLY A 19 -1.88 10.44 9.62
N LYS A 20 -1.54 9.19 9.91
CA LYS A 20 -0.79 8.31 9.00
C LYS A 20 -1.68 7.56 8.00
N VAL A 21 -2.98 7.49 8.27
CA VAL A 21 -3.94 6.75 7.46
C VAL A 21 -5.13 7.66 7.17
N MET A 22 -5.45 7.83 5.90
CA MET A 22 -6.66 8.51 5.46
C MET A 22 -7.52 7.49 4.71
N ILE A 23 -8.67 7.15 5.28
CA ILE A 23 -9.54 6.10 4.76
C ILE A 23 -10.51 6.72 3.77
N ILE A 24 -10.53 6.14 2.58
CA ILE A 24 -11.35 6.53 1.44
C ILE A 24 -12.15 5.28 1.06
N ASP A 25 -13.31 5.11 1.69
CA ASP A 25 -14.12 3.91 1.49
C ASP A 25 -15.24 4.16 0.47
N GLY A 26 -14.97 3.88 -0.81
CA GLY A 26 -16.00 3.77 -1.85
C GLY A 26 -16.37 2.34 -2.21
N GLY A 27 -15.75 1.34 -1.57
CA GLY A 27 -15.89 -0.07 -1.94
C GLY A 27 -16.71 -0.88 -0.95
N PHE A 28 -16.47 -0.72 0.35
CA PHE A 28 -17.11 -1.52 1.40
C PHE A 28 -18.43 -0.95 1.89
N SER A 29 -18.77 0.28 1.50
CA SER A 29 -20.06 0.87 1.85
C SER A 29 -21.20 0.11 1.18
N ARG A 30 -21.99 -0.60 1.99
CA ARG A 30 -23.20 -1.35 1.62
C ARG A 30 -24.19 -0.52 0.80
N ALA A 31 -24.13 0.82 0.90
CA ALA A 31 -24.95 1.76 0.16
C ALA A 31 -24.60 1.85 -1.33
N TYR A 32 -23.35 1.61 -1.73
CA TYR A 32 -22.90 1.74 -3.13
C TYR A 32 -23.03 0.45 -3.95
N ARG A 33 -23.12 -0.73 -3.29
CA ARG A 33 -23.35 -2.03 -3.96
C ARG A 33 -24.57 -2.03 -4.90
N ARG A 34 -25.66 -1.33 -4.53
CA ARG A 34 -26.90 -1.31 -5.33
C ARG A 34 -26.77 -0.55 -6.65
N THR A 35 -25.82 0.37 -6.76
CA THR A 35 -25.76 1.31 -7.90
C THR A 35 -24.76 0.86 -8.97
N THR A 36 -23.67 0.20 -8.57
CA THR A 36 -22.55 -0.12 -9.48
C THR A 36 -22.47 -1.60 -9.87
N GLY A 37 -23.15 -2.50 -9.17
CA GLY A 37 -23.10 -3.94 -9.42
C GLY A 37 -21.78 -4.63 -9.03
N ILE A 38 -20.83 -3.90 -8.43
CA ILE A 38 -19.53 -4.40 -8.00
C ILE A 38 -19.34 -4.19 -6.49
N ALA A 39 -18.63 -5.12 -5.83
CA ALA A 39 -18.36 -5.13 -4.40
C ALA A 39 -17.36 -4.08 -3.95
N GLY A 40 -16.75 -3.36 -4.89
CA GLY A 40 -15.81 -2.28 -4.64
C GLY A 40 -14.52 -2.43 -5.43
N TYR A 41 -13.62 -1.47 -5.22
CA TYR A 41 -12.29 -1.48 -5.82
C TYR A 41 -11.22 -1.60 -4.73
N THR A 42 -10.11 -2.24 -5.08
CA THR A 42 -8.88 -2.26 -4.28
C THR A 42 -7.74 -1.66 -5.09
N LEU A 43 -7.09 -0.64 -4.54
CA LEU A 43 -5.85 -0.09 -5.08
C LEU A 43 -4.66 -0.77 -4.40
N ILE A 44 -3.89 -1.52 -5.18
CA ILE A 44 -2.71 -2.26 -4.73
C ILE A 44 -1.47 -1.52 -5.22
N TYR A 45 -0.61 -1.09 -4.30
CA TYR A 45 0.70 -0.54 -4.63
C TYR A 45 1.81 -1.46 -4.10
N ASN A 46 2.77 -1.80 -4.95
CA ASN A 46 3.97 -2.53 -4.55
C ASN A 46 5.18 -2.13 -5.41
N SER A 47 6.32 -2.80 -5.21
CA SER A 47 7.58 -2.49 -5.91
C SER A 47 7.51 -2.57 -7.44
N TYR A 48 6.46 -3.18 -8.01
CA TYR A 48 6.23 -3.30 -9.45
C TYR A 48 5.26 -2.26 -10.00
N GLY A 49 4.65 -1.45 -9.12
CA GLY A 49 3.77 -0.36 -9.49
C GLY A 49 2.39 -0.45 -8.85
N LEU A 50 1.43 0.19 -9.50
CA LEU A 50 0.07 0.42 -9.00
C LEU A 50 -0.94 -0.41 -9.81
N ARG A 51 -1.88 -1.07 -9.12
CA ARG A 51 -2.96 -1.84 -9.73
C ARG A 51 -4.29 -1.48 -9.08
N LEU A 52 -5.29 -1.11 -9.88
CA LEU A 52 -6.66 -0.96 -9.44
C LEU A 52 -7.46 -2.19 -9.87
N VAL A 53 -8.02 -2.92 -8.90
CA VAL A 53 -8.77 -4.16 -9.09
C VAL A 53 -10.21 -3.95 -8.65
N SER A 54 -11.20 -4.29 -9.47
CA SER A 54 -12.61 -4.36 -9.08
C SER A 54 -12.97 -5.76 -8.60
N HIS A 55 -13.83 -5.82 -7.60
CA HIS A 55 -14.40 -7.06 -7.07
C HIS A 55 -15.87 -7.13 -7.41
N ASN A 56 -16.36 -8.30 -7.81
CA ASN A 56 -17.78 -8.50 -8.06
C ASN A 56 -18.56 -8.73 -6.76
N THR A 57 -19.84 -8.31 -6.72
CA THR A 57 -20.72 -8.63 -5.58
C THR A 57 -21.22 -10.06 -5.66
N PHE A 58 -21.12 -10.79 -4.55
CA PHE A 58 -21.87 -12.02 -4.36
C PHE A 58 -23.20 -11.74 -3.67
N THR A 59 -24.21 -12.48 -4.11
CA THR A 59 -25.58 -12.46 -3.63
C THR A 59 -25.73 -13.30 -2.35
N SER A 60 -25.24 -14.54 -2.35
CA SER A 60 -25.07 -15.39 -1.15
C SER A 60 -24.02 -16.50 -1.36
N THR A 61 -23.57 -17.15 -0.29
CA THR A 61 -22.64 -18.29 -0.37
C THR A 61 -23.29 -19.46 -1.11
N GLU A 62 -24.58 -19.69 -0.87
CA GLU A 62 -25.38 -20.73 -1.51
C GLU A 62 -25.46 -20.51 -3.03
N ASP A 63 -25.71 -19.27 -3.46
CA ASP A 63 -25.82 -18.88 -4.88
C ASP A 63 -24.51 -19.07 -5.65
N VAL A 64 -23.37 -18.83 -5.00
CA VAL A 64 -22.04 -19.05 -5.59
C VAL A 64 -21.74 -20.53 -5.77
N ILE A 65 -22.15 -21.36 -4.81
CA ILE A 65 -21.94 -22.81 -4.85
C ILE A 65 -22.90 -23.46 -5.87
N GLU A 66 -24.16 -23.04 -5.92
CA GLU A 66 -25.17 -23.60 -6.84
C GLU A 66 -24.91 -23.24 -8.31
N ASN A 67 -24.43 -22.03 -8.59
CA ASN A 67 -24.20 -21.56 -9.96
C ASN A 67 -22.74 -21.66 -10.43
N GLU A 68 -21.86 -22.30 -9.63
CA GLU A 68 -20.41 -22.42 -9.90
C GLU A 68 -19.76 -21.09 -10.29
N VAL A 69 -20.18 -19.99 -9.65
CA VAL A 69 -19.75 -18.64 -10.05
C VAL A 69 -18.27 -18.46 -9.71
N ASP A 70 -17.43 -18.38 -10.74
CA ASP A 70 -16.00 -18.12 -10.57
C ASP A 70 -15.77 -16.72 -9.96
N VAL A 71 -14.94 -16.67 -8.92
CA VAL A 71 -14.60 -15.44 -8.18
C VAL A 71 -13.60 -14.63 -9.01
N HIS A 72 -14.11 -13.97 -10.04
CA HIS A 72 -13.29 -13.10 -10.88
C HIS A 72 -13.20 -11.68 -10.33
N SER A 73 -11.96 -11.19 -10.25
CA SER A 73 -11.64 -9.78 -9.97
C SER A 73 -11.05 -9.17 -11.23
N ASP A 74 -11.70 -8.16 -11.80
CA ASP A 74 -11.22 -7.50 -13.02
C ASP A 74 -10.15 -6.46 -12.69
N THR A 75 -9.05 -6.44 -13.46
CA THR A 75 -8.04 -5.39 -13.32
C THR A 75 -8.41 -4.23 -14.23
N VAL A 76 -8.69 -3.07 -13.64
CA VAL A 76 -9.25 -1.91 -14.35
C VAL A 76 -8.15 -0.96 -14.82
N ILE A 77 -7.12 -0.75 -14.01
CA ILE A 77 -5.98 0.11 -14.34
C ILE A 77 -4.70 -0.51 -13.77
N THR A 78 -3.62 -0.53 -14.55
CA THR A 78 -2.30 -0.94 -14.09
C THR A 78 -1.25 0.05 -14.56
N GLU A 79 -0.57 0.70 -13.62
CA GLU A 79 0.63 1.48 -13.87
C GLU A 79 1.83 0.65 -13.44
N ARG A 80 2.64 0.20 -14.39
CA ARG A 80 3.87 -0.54 -14.08
C ARG A 80 5.04 0.43 -14.06
N VAL A 81 5.87 0.35 -13.03
CA VAL A 81 7.16 1.04 -13.04
C VAL A 81 8.10 0.31 -14.00
N THR A 82 8.87 1.07 -14.79
CA THR A 82 9.84 0.51 -15.75
C THR A 82 11.00 -0.21 -15.05
N HIS A 83 11.35 0.24 -13.84
CA HIS A 83 12.31 -0.42 -12.97
C HIS A 83 11.66 -0.68 -11.60
N ARG A 84 11.85 -1.90 -11.08
CA ARG A 84 11.32 -2.28 -9.76
C ARG A 84 11.95 -1.40 -8.67
N GLN A 85 11.12 -0.75 -7.87
CA GLN A 85 11.60 0.03 -6.72
C GLN A 85 12.10 -0.90 -5.61
N ARG A 86 13.34 -0.72 -5.16
CA ARG A 86 13.95 -1.46 -4.05
C ARG A 86 14.00 -0.59 -2.79
N VAL A 87 14.23 -1.23 -1.63
CA VAL A 87 14.39 -0.52 -0.35
C VAL A 87 15.49 0.55 -0.44
N ARG A 88 16.63 0.27 -1.09
CA ARG A 88 17.71 1.24 -1.27
C ARG A 88 17.30 2.50 -2.04
N ASP A 89 16.23 2.42 -2.83
CA ASP A 89 15.73 3.53 -3.65
C ASP A 89 14.70 4.37 -2.87
N THR A 90 14.41 4.02 -1.62
CA THR A 90 13.60 4.83 -0.71
C THR A 90 14.47 5.80 0.08
N GLU A 91 13.86 6.84 0.64
CA GLU A 91 14.53 7.78 1.53
C GLU A 91 15.21 7.09 2.72
N ASP A 92 14.52 6.12 3.35
CA ASP A 92 15.08 5.34 4.46
C ASP A 92 16.23 4.45 4.00
N GLY A 93 16.12 3.87 2.80
CA GLY A 93 17.20 3.11 2.17
C GLY A 93 18.46 3.96 1.96
N ARG A 94 18.28 5.20 1.50
CA ARG A 94 19.39 6.15 1.32
C ARG A 94 20.08 6.47 2.65
N LYS A 95 19.31 6.72 3.72
CA LYS A 95 19.86 6.93 5.08
C LYS A 95 20.60 5.70 5.60
N MET A 96 20.09 4.49 5.32
CA MET A 96 20.80 3.26 5.67
C MET A 96 22.13 3.14 4.92
N GLN A 97 22.18 3.49 3.63
CA GLN A 97 23.42 3.48 2.85
C GLN A 97 24.44 4.50 3.37
N GLU A 98 23.99 5.70 3.73
CA GLU A 98 24.84 6.72 4.37
C GLU A 98 25.43 6.17 5.67
N LYS A 99 24.59 5.60 6.55
CA LYS A 99 25.05 5.00 7.81
C LYS A 99 26.03 3.85 7.62
N ILE A 100 25.81 2.98 6.63
CA ILE A 100 26.75 1.90 6.29
C ILE A 100 28.10 2.49 5.90
N ARG A 101 28.11 3.49 5.02
CA ARG A 101 29.33 4.16 4.55
C ARG A 101 30.09 4.83 5.70
N ASP A 102 29.38 5.44 6.64
CA ASP A 102 30.00 6.07 7.81
C ASP A 102 30.62 5.02 8.75
N LEU A 103 29.93 3.90 8.96
CA LEU A 103 30.45 2.79 9.76
C LEU A 103 31.67 2.11 9.11
N GLU A 104 31.67 1.97 7.78
CA GLU A 104 32.82 1.45 7.04
C GLU A 104 34.04 2.37 7.15
N GLN A 105 33.84 3.68 7.05
CA GLN A 105 34.91 4.66 7.27
C GLN A 105 35.43 4.63 8.70
N LEU A 106 34.54 4.55 9.69
CA LEU A 106 34.91 4.44 11.10
C LEU A 106 35.74 3.18 11.34
N LEU A 107 35.29 2.04 10.82
CA LEU A 107 36.00 0.76 10.92
C LEU A 107 37.39 0.84 10.26
N HIS A 108 37.50 1.49 9.10
CA HIS A 108 38.79 1.72 8.44
C HIS A 108 39.71 2.60 9.28
N ALA A 109 39.20 3.69 9.87
CA ALA A 109 39.97 4.59 10.70
C ALA A 109 40.53 3.88 11.96
N TYR A 110 39.76 2.99 12.58
CA TYR A 110 40.26 2.12 13.65
C TYR A 110 41.36 1.16 13.17
N ARG A 111 41.12 0.46 12.05
CA ARG A 111 42.08 -0.53 11.52
C ARG A 111 43.39 0.08 11.04
N SER A 112 43.36 1.32 10.57
CA SER A 112 44.54 2.06 10.11
C SER A 112 45.24 2.84 11.23
N GLY A 113 44.71 2.82 12.46
CA GLY A 113 45.26 3.55 13.60
C GLY A 113 45.06 5.07 13.54
N GLN A 114 44.21 5.57 12.63
CA GLN A 114 43.82 6.98 12.57
C GLN A 114 42.96 7.38 13.77
N ILE A 115 42.17 6.44 14.28
CA ILE A 115 41.43 6.56 15.53
C ILE A 115 41.94 5.47 16.46
N LEU A 116 42.35 5.87 17.67
CA LEU A 116 42.74 4.95 18.72
C LEU A 116 41.49 4.43 19.42
N GLU A 117 41.44 3.13 19.68
CA GLU A 117 40.44 2.55 20.56
C GLU A 117 40.64 3.13 21.96
N GLN A 118 39.63 3.83 22.49
CA GLN A 118 39.63 4.23 23.88
C GLN A 118 39.29 2.99 24.71
N VAL A 119 40.30 2.48 25.41
CA VAL A 119 40.17 1.42 26.43
C VAL A 119 39.52 1.99 27.68
#